data_AF-A0A4S8L425-F1
#
_entry.id   AF-A0A4S8L425-F1
#
_cell.length_a   1.000
_cell.length_b   1.000
_cell.length_c   1.000
_cell.angle_alpha   90.00
_cell.angle_beta   90.00
_cell.angle_gamma   90.00
#
_symmetry.space_group_name_H-M   'P 1'
#
loop_
_entity.id
_entity.type
_entity.pdbx_description
1 polymer ?
#
loop_
_entity_poly.entity_id
_entity_poly.type
_entity_poly.pdbx_seq_one_letter_code
_entity_poly.pdbx_strand_id
1 'polypeptide(L)' 'LVYLPPYSPDFNPIEQAFSVIKSFLRRNVFDQSLSIIDRACQSITSSHAWGFFKASGYV' A
#
# COMPACT_ATOMS: atom_id res chain seq x y z
N LEU A 1 -15.97 13.84 -0.98
CA LEU A 1 -15.56 12.57 -1.62
C LEU A 1 -14.93 12.91 -2.97
N VAL A 2 -13.72 12.41 -3.25
CA VAL A 2 -13.10 12.50 -4.58
C VAL A 2 -13.34 11.15 -5.27
N TYR A 3 -14.06 11.17 -6.38
CA TYR A 3 -14.35 9.96 -7.14
C TYR A 3 -13.31 9.77 -8.24
N LEU A 4 -12.79 8.55 -8.33
CA LEU A 4 -11.84 8.16 -9.37
C LEU A 4 -12.59 7.85 -10.68
N PRO A 5 -12.01 8.18 -11.84
CA PRO A 5 -12.51 7.64 -13.10
C PRO A 5 -12.41 6.09 -13.08
N PRO A 6 -13.31 5.39 -13.78
CA PRO A 6 -13.23 3.93 -13.90
C PRO A 6 -11.84 3.47 -14.36
N TYR A 7 -11.38 2.33 -13.82
CA TYR A 7 -10.11 1.69 -14.19
C TYR A 7 -8.87 2.61 -14.14
N SER A 8 -8.83 3.56 -13.20
CA SER A 8 -7.70 4.47 -13.02
C SER A 8 -6.86 4.12 -11.77
N PRO A 9 -6.17 2.97 -11.76
CA PRO A 9 -5.38 2.54 -10.60
C PRO A 9 -4.23 3.50 -10.28
N ASP A 10 -3.71 4.20 -11.28
CA ASP A 10 -2.61 5.17 -11.11
C ASP A 10 -3.01 6.34 -10.20
N PHE A 11 -4.29 6.70 -10.20
CA PHE A 11 -4.84 7.73 -9.30
C PHE A 11 -5.25 7.16 -7.93
N ASN A 12 -5.05 5.88 -7.65
CA ASN A 12 -5.44 5.28 -6.37
C ASN A 12 -4.21 4.93 -5.51
N PRO A 13 -3.86 5.73 -4.49
CA PRO A 13 -2.64 5.52 -3.69
C PRO A 13 -2.67 4.20 -2.90
N ILE A 14 -3.86 3.60 -2.70
CA ILE A 14 -3.98 2.31 -2.03
C ILE A 14 -3.31 1.18 -2.83
N GLU A 15 -3.18 1.30 -4.16
CA GLU A 15 -2.54 0.29 -5.00
C GLU A 15 -1.05 0.13 -4.65
N GLN A 16 -0.37 1.26 -4.41
CA GLN A 16 1.03 1.25 -3.98
C GLN A 16 1.18 0.71 -2.56
N ALA A 17 0.28 1.08 -1.64
CA ALA A 17 0.24 0.53 -0.29
C ALA A 17 0.08 -1.01 -0.31
N PHE A 18 -0.87 -1.52 -1.09
CA PHE A 18 -1.05 -2.97 -1.26
C PHE A 18 0.14 -3.64 -1.94
N SER A 19 0.83 -2.95 -2.85
CA SER A 19 2.08 -3.46 -3.45
C SER A 19 3.16 -3.70 -2.38
N VAL A 20 3.35 -2.75 -1.46
CA VAL A 20 4.28 -2.89 -0.33
C VAL A 20 3.87 -4.04 0.60
N ILE A 21 2.60 -4.12 0.98
CA ILE A 21 2.08 -5.21 1.82
C ILE A 21 2.31 -6.57 1.16
N LYS A 22 1.93 -6.74 -0.12
CA LYS A 22 2.14 -7.97 -0.88
C LYS A 22 3.63 -8.34 -0.95
N SER A 23 4.50 -7.36 -1.18
CA SER A 23 5.96 -7.57 -1.20
C SER A 23 6.49 -8.02 0.16
N PHE A 24 6.01 -7.42 1.25
CA PHE A 24 6.35 -7.84 2.61
C PHE A 24 5.92 -9.29 2.88
N LEU A 25 4.67 -9.65 2.57
CA LEU A 25 4.14 -11.00 2.78
C LEU A 25 4.90 -12.05 1.96
N ARG A 26 5.22 -11.75 0.69
CA ARG A 26 6.01 -12.64 -0.18
C ARG A 26 7.43 -12.90 0.33
N ARG A 27 8.01 -11.99 1.10
CA ARG A 27 9.31 -12.19 1.74
C ARG A 27 9.23 -12.99 3.05
N ASN A 28 8.05 -13.08 3.65
CA ASN A 28 7.81 -13.71 4.94
C ASN A 28 6.84 -14.90 4.84
N VAL A 29 6.85 -15.63 3.71
CA VAL A 29 5.88 -16.71 3.41
C VAL A 29 5.83 -17.85 4.44
N PHE A 30 6.89 -18.01 5.23
CA PHE A 30 6.96 -19.03 6.28
C PHE A 30 6.22 -18.62 7.55
N ASP A 31 5.92 -17.33 7.72
CA ASP A 31 5.17 -16.81 8.85
C ASP A 31 3.66 -16.88 8.54
N GLN A 32 3.01 -17.90 9.11
CA GLN A 32 1.58 -18.18 8.93
C GLN A 32 0.71 -17.52 10.00
N SER A 33 1.29 -16.69 10.88
CA SER A 33 0.54 -16.01 11.94
C SER A 33 -0.29 -14.87 11.36
N LEU A 34 -1.47 -14.61 11.92
CA LEU A 34 -2.28 -13.45 11.51
C LEU A 34 -1.59 -12.12 11.84
N SER A 35 -0.64 -12.11 12.80
CA SER A 35 0.15 -10.92 13.15
C SER A 35 1.09 -10.47 12.03
N ILE A 36 1.35 -11.31 11.02
CA ILE A 36 2.14 -10.91 9.85
C ILE A 36 1.44 -9.81 9.04
N ILE A 37 0.09 -9.78 9.07
CA ILE A 37 -0.70 -8.76 8.40
C ILE A 37 -0.50 -7.41 9.07
N ASP A 38 -0.55 -7.37 10.41
CA ASP A 38 -0.29 -6.16 11.19
C ASP A 38 1.12 -5.62 10.95
N ARG A 39 2.14 -6.49 10.99
CA ARG A 39 3.52 -6.13 10.64
C ARG A 39 3.67 -5.62 9.21
N ALA A 40 2.95 -6.21 8.25
CA ALA A 40 2.97 -5.76 6.86
C ALA A 40 2.37 -4.35 6.74
N CYS A 41 1.28 -4.05 7.44
CA CYS A 41 0.70 -2.72 7.50
C CYS A 41 1.66 -1.71 8.15
N GLN A 42 2.31 -2.09 9.26
CA GLN A 42 3.29 -1.25 9.96
C GLN A 42 4.58 -1.00 9.15
N SER A 43 4.84 -1.78 8.09
CA SER A 43 5.96 -1.51 7.17
C SER A 43 5.76 -0.25 6.31
N ILE A 44 4.53 0.28 6.24
CA ILE A 44 4.21 1.53 5.56
C ILE A 44 4.48 2.70 6.52
N THR A 45 5.50 3.49 6.22
CA THR A 45 5.86 4.68 6.99
C THR A 45 5.10 5.90 6.51
N SER A 46 5.13 6.99 7.26
CA SER A 46 4.56 8.29 6.83
C SER A 46 5.21 8.80 5.53
N SER A 47 6.50 8.54 5.33
CA SER A 47 7.19 8.90 4.07
C SER A 47 6.70 8.07 2.89
N HIS A 48 6.39 6.79 3.09
CA HIS A 48 5.76 5.97 2.05
C HIS A 48 4.38 6.51 1.70
N ALA A 49 3.54 6.76 2.71
CA ALA A 49 2.20 7.30 2.50
C ALA A 49 2.24 8.62 1.71
N TRP A 50 3.11 9.55 2.09
CA TRP A 50 3.32 10.79 1.34
C TRP A 50 3.73 10.55 -0.12
N GLY A 51 4.69 9.64 -0.33
CA GLY A 51 5.12 9.25 -1.67
C GLY A 51 3.99 8.66 -2.52
N PHE A 52 3.08 7.91 -1.92
CA PHE A 52 1.93 7.33 -2.63
C PHE A 52 0.94 8.39 -3.08
N PHE A 53 0.55 9.30 -2.18
CA PHE A 53 -0.33 10.41 -2.53
C PHE A 53 0.29 11.32 -3.60
N LYS A 54 1.60 11.58 -3.51
CA LYS A 54 2.33 12.35 -4.52
C LYS A 54 2.35 11.65 -5.88
N ALA A 55 2.64 10.34 -5.92
CA ALA A 55 2.65 9.56 -7.15
C ALA A 55 1.27 9.48 -7.82
N SER A 56 0.19 9.50 -7.03
CA SER A 56 -1.19 9.57 -7.53
C SER A 56 -1.71 10.99 -7.82
N GLY A 57 -0.87 12.03 -7.68
CA GLY A 57 -1.20 13.40 -8.07
C GLY A 57 -2.04 14.19 -7.06
N TYR A 58 -2.06 13.79 -5.79
CA TYR A 58 -2.80 14.49 -4.74
C TYR A 58 -2.01 15.55 -3.99
N VAL A 59 -0.68 15.50 -4.08
CA VAL A 59 0.25 16.44 -3.42
C VAL A 59 1.50 16.65 -4.27
#